data_AF-A0A0N9FG03-F1
#
_entry.id   AF-A0A0N9FG03-F1
#
_cell.length_a   1.000
_cell.length_b   1.000
_cell.length_c   1.000
_cell.angle_alpha   90.00
_cell.angle_beta   90.00
_cell.angle_gamma   90.00
#
_symmetry.space_group_name_H-M   'P 1'
#
loop_
_entity.id
_entity.type
_entity.pdbx_description
1 polymer ?
#
loop_
_entity_poly.entity_id
_entity_poly.type
_entity_poly.pdbx_seq_one_letter_code
_entity_poly.pdbx_strand_id
1 'polypeptide(L)'
;IWSMTAIAFDRYNVIVKGLAAKPMTIGGALLRILGIWLFCLAWTIFPLFGWNRYVPEGNMTACGTDYITKDWFSRSYILAYSVFVYYLPLFLIIYSYYFIISAVTAHEKNMREQAKKMNVAS
;
A
#
# COMPACT_ATOMS: atom_id res chain seq x y z
N ILE A 1 -5.22 -4.26 -0.60
CA ILE A 1 -4.31 -3.30 0.10
C ILE A 1 -3.12 -2.88 -0.75
N TRP A 2 -2.43 -3.80 -1.43
CA TRP A 2 -1.32 -3.48 -2.34
C TRP A 2 -1.65 -2.46 -3.44
N SER A 3 -2.85 -2.50 -4.02
CA SER A 3 -3.30 -1.45 -4.95
C SER A 3 -3.38 -0.07 -4.29
N MET A 4 -3.84 0.00 -3.04
CA MET A 4 -3.88 1.25 -2.27
C MET A 4 -2.47 1.76 -1.96
N THR A 5 -1.54 0.86 -1.62
CA THR A 5 -0.12 1.20 -1.45
C THR A 5 0.48 1.75 -2.75
N ALA A 6 0.17 1.15 -3.90
CA ALA A 6 0.65 1.64 -5.18
C ALA A 6 0.10 3.04 -5.53
N ILE A 7 -1.17 3.31 -5.20
CA ILE A 7 -1.77 4.64 -5.33
C ILE A 7 -1.09 5.64 -4.40
N ALA A 8 -0.89 5.29 -3.12
CA ALA A 8 -0.19 6.16 -2.17
C ALA A 8 1.23 6.50 -2.64
N PHE A 9 1.94 5.51 -3.20
CA PHE A 9 3.29 5.70 -3.75
C PHE A 9 3.30 6.58 -5.02
N ASP A 10 2.28 6.48 -5.87
CA ASP A 10 2.08 7.40 -6.99
C ASP A 10 1.91 8.84 -6.50
N ARG A 11 1.00 9.05 -5.55
CA ARG A 11 0.77 10.37 -4.93
C ARG A 11 2.05 10.92 -4.29
N TYR A 12 2.81 10.07 -3.59
CA TYR A 12 4.09 10.47 -3.01
C TYR A 12 5.09 10.94 -4.08
N ASN A 13 5.26 10.20 -5.18
CA ASN A 13 6.19 10.60 -6.23
C ASN A 13 5.77 11.93 -6.87
N VAL A 14 4.49 12.12 -7.17
CA VAL A 14 4.00 13.36 -7.79
C VAL A 14 4.13 14.56 -6.85
N ILE A 15 3.75 14.42 -5.58
CA ILE A 15 3.68 15.54 -4.64
C ILE A 15 5.05 15.89 -4.06
N VAL A 16 5.83 14.89 -3.64
CA VAL A 16 7.09 15.13 -2.91
C VAL A 16 8.27 15.34 -3.86
N LYS A 17 8.34 14.58 -4.96
CA LYS A 17 9.44 14.73 -5.94
C LYS A 17 9.13 15.76 -7.02
N GLY A 18 7.88 16.17 -7.18
CA GLY A 18 7.47 17.26 -8.07
C GLY A 18 8.05 17.14 -9.48
N LEU A 19 8.77 18.17 -9.93
CA LEU A 19 9.38 18.25 -11.28
C LEU A 19 10.50 17.22 -11.53
N ALA A 20 11.10 16.65 -10.48
CA ALA A 20 12.08 15.58 -10.62
C ALA A 20 11.45 14.19 -10.75
N ALA A 21 10.12 14.08 -10.59
CA ALA A 21 9.40 12.83 -10.73
C ALA A 21 9.13 12.55 -12.22
N LYS A 22 9.55 11.37 -12.69
CA LYS A 22 9.11 10.88 -14.01
C LYS A 22 7.60 10.59 -13.93
N PRO A 23 6.76 11.21 -14.78
CA PRO A 23 5.32 10.97 -14.77
C PRO A 23 5.04 9.50 -15.07
N MET A 24 4.06 8.93 -14.39
CA MET A 24 3.69 7.53 -14.59
C MET A 24 3.05 7.37 -15.97
N THR A 25 3.65 6.53 -16.82
CA THR A 25 3.05 6.14 -18.09
C THR A 25 2.03 5.02 -17.89
N ILE A 26 1.04 4.93 -18.77
CA ILE A 26 0.01 3.87 -18.73
C ILE A 26 0.65 2.47 -18.73
N GLY A 27 1.69 2.26 -19.55
CA GLY A 27 2.43 0.99 -19.57
C GLY A 27 3.10 0.66 -18.23
N GLY A 28 3.67 1.66 -17.55
CA GLY A 28 4.25 1.48 -16.22
C GLY A 28 3.19 1.19 -15.14
N ALA A 29 2.00 1.79 -15.26
CA ALA A 29 0.87 1.52 -14.36
C ALA A 29 0.39 0.07 -14.51
N LEU A 30 0.19 -0.39 -15.75
CA LEU A 30 -0.22 -1.76 -16.04
C LEU A 30 0.78 -2.79 -15.52
N LEU A 31 2.08 -2.56 -15.70
CA LEU A 31 3.12 -3.46 -15.18
C LEU A 31 3.06 -3.59 -13.65
N ARG A 32 2.83 -2.48 -12.92
CA ARG A 32 2.68 -2.50 -11.46
C ARG A 32 1.41 -3.26 -11.04
N ILE A 33 0.29 -3.05 -11.74
CA ILE A 33 -0.96 -3.76 -11.48
C ILE A 33 -0.76 -5.27 -11.69
N LEU A 34 -0.12 -5.68 -12.78
CA LEU A 34 0.19 -7.09 -13.05
C LEU A 34 1.06 -7.69 -11.93
N GLY A 35 2.10 -6.97 -11.48
CA GLY A 35 2.93 -7.41 -10.36
C GLY A 35 2.13 -7.61 -9.06
N ILE A 36 1.19 -6.71 -8.76
CA ILE A 36 0.30 -6.82 -7.60
C ILE A 36 -0.61 -8.05 -7.72
N TRP A 37 -1.19 -8.29 -8.89
CA TRP A 37 -2.04 -9.46 -9.14
C TRP A 37 -1.27 -10.77 -8.96
N LEU A 38 -0.08 -10.87 -9.55
CA LEU A 38 0.77 -12.06 -9.39
C LEU A 38 1.16 -12.30 -7.93
N PHE A 39 1.49 -11.23 -7.20
CA PHE A 39 1.81 -11.33 -5.77
C PHE A 39 0.60 -11.80 -4.95
N CYS A 40 -0.58 -11.22 -5.18
CA CYS A 40 -1.81 -11.65 -4.52
C CYS A 40 -2.14 -13.11 -4.83
N LEU A 41 -2.05 -13.52 -6.10
CA LEU A 41 -2.30 -14.89 -6.52
C LEU A 41 -1.35 -15.88 -5.84
N ALA A 42 -0.05 -15.58 -5.81
CA ALA A 42 0.94 -16.42 -5.14
C ALA A 42 0.56 -16.69 -3.68
N TRP A 43 0.18 -15.64 -2.93
CA TRP A 43 -0.23 -15.80 -1.53
C TRP A 43 -1.54 -16.57 -1.37
N THR A 44 -2.54 -16.36 -2.22
CA THR A 44 -3.82 -17.09 -2.15
C THR A 44 -3.72 -18.56 -2.59
N ILE A 45 -2.70 -18.90 -3.37
CA ILE A 45 -2.50 -20.24 -3.89
C ILE A 45 -1.75 -21.12 -2.87
N PHE A 46 -0.91 -20.56 -2.00
CA PHE A 46 -0.18 -21.35 -0.99
C PHE A 46 -1.06 -22.26 -0.11
N PRO A 47 -2.24 -21.83 0.39
CA PRO A 47 -3.16 -22.71 1.12
C PRO A 47 -3.79 -23.82 0.27
N LEU A 48 -3.80 -23.70 -1.06
CA LEU A 48 -4.25 -24.77 -1.96
C LEU A 48 -3.18 -25.86 -2.14
N PHE A 49 -1.90 -25.47 -2.08
CA PHE A 49 -0.76 -26.40 -2.18
C PHE A 49 -0.28 -26.95 -0.83
N GLY A 50 -1.09 -26.78 0.22
CA GLY A 50 -0.90 -27.40 1.52
C GLY A 50 -0.31 -26.49 2.59
N TRP A 51 0.24 -25.31 2.25
CA TRP A 51 0.71 -24.36 3.27
C TRP A 51 -0.48 -23.60 3.85
N ASN A 52 -1.07 -24.15 4.91
CA ASN A 52 -2.41 -23.83 5.45
C ASN A 52 -3.56 -24.47 4.63
N ARG A 53 -4.82 -24.21 4.98
CA ARG A 53 -6.02 -24.78 4.34
C ARG A 53 -7.18 -23.79 4.39
N TYR A 54 -8.10 -23.87 3.43
CA TYR A 54 -9.36 -23.13 3.47
C TYR A 54 -10.43 -23.96 4.19
N VAL A 55 -11.03 -23.42 5.25
CA VAL A 55 -12.07 -24.06 6.06
C VAL A 55 -13.29 -23.16 6.21
N PRO A 56 -14.49 -23.72 6.40
CA PRO A 56 -15.67 -22.93 6.75
C PRO A 56 -15.44 -22.15 8.04
N GLU A 57 -15.87 -20.89 8.06
CA GLU A 57 -15.89 -20.09 9.27
C GLU A 57 -17.02 -20.55 10.20
N GLY A 58 -16.98 -20.16 11.48
CA GLY A 58 -17.92 -20.64 12.50
C GLY A 58 -19.40 -20.34 12.23
N ASN A 59 -19.71 -19.41 11.33
CA ASN A 59 -21.09 -19.15 10.88
C ASN A 59 -21.60 -20.15 9.81
N MET A 60 -20.75 -21.07 9.36
CA MET A 60 -21.00 -22.10 8.35
C MET A 60 -21.49 -21.60 6.97
N THR A 61 -21.41 -20.30 6.70
CA THR A 61 -21.82 -19.65 5.43
C THR A 61 -20.67 -18.92 4.74
N ALA A 62 -19.52 -18.79 5.39
CA ALA A 62 -18.30 -18.24 4.82
C ALA A 62 -17.15 -19.27 4.87
N CYS A 63 -16.13 -19.10 4.03
CA CYS A 63 -14.89 -19.86 4.09
C CYS A 63 -13.69 -18.93 4.15
N GLY A 64 -12.68 -19.32 4.91
CA GLY A 64 -11.48 -18.53 5.16
C GLY A 64 -10.27 -19.42 5.39
N THR A 65 -9.10 -18.81 5.57
CA THR A 65 -7.87 -19.54 5.93
C THR A 65 -7.97 -20.05 7.36
N ASP A 66 -7.49 -21.27 7.62
CA ASP A 66 -7.53 -21.88 8.95
C ASP A 66 -6.59 -21.18 9.93
N TYR A 67 -7.17 -20.32 10.77
CA TYR A 67 -6.52 -19.62 11.88
C TYR A 67 -6.78 -20.23 13.26
N ILE A 68 -7.50 -21.35 13.32
CA ILE A 68 -7.91 -22.01 14.57
C ILE A 68 -6.89 -23.08 14.95
N THR A 69 -6.41 -23.83 13.96
CA THR A 69 -5.43 -24.90 14.16
C THR A 69 -4.11 -24.34 14.69
N LYS A 70 -3.62 -24.89 15.81
CA LYS A 70 -2.39 -24.44 16.50
C LYS A 70 -1.10 -25.08 15.97
N ASP A 71 -1.17 -25.78 14.85
CA ASP A 71 0.00 -26.38 14.24
C ASP A 71 0.98 -25.31 13.74
N TRP A 72 2.28 -25.52 13.94
CA TRP A 72 3.31 -24.55 13.58
C TRP A 72 3.36 -24.29 12.08
N PHE A 73 3.06 -25.28 11.25
CA PHE A 73 3.05 -25.12 9.80
C PHE A 73 1.91 -24.21 9.35
N SER A 74 0.68 -24.46 9.81
CA SER A 74 -0.48 -23.60 9.53
C SER A 74 -0.32 -22.18 10.11
N ARG A 75 0.25 -22.06 11.31
CA ARG A 75 0.47 -20.77 11.99
C ARG A 75 1.54 -19.93 11.31
N SER A 76 2.60 -20.56 10.79
CA SER A 76 3.67 -19.87 10.06
C SER A 76 3.14 -19.12 8.85
N TYR A 77 2.17 -19.70 8.12
CA TYR A 77 1.53 -19.07 6.97
C TYR A 77 0.82 -17.76 7.37
N ILE A 78 0.02 -17.78 8.45
CA ILE A 78 -0.74 -16.61 8.89
C ILE A 78 0.19 -15.49 9.35
N LEU A 79 1.26 -15.83 10.07
CA LEU A 79 2.26 -14.86 10.49
C LEU A 79 2.95 -14.24 9.27
N ALA A 80 3.42 -15.05 8.32
CA ALA A 80 4.02 -14.54 7.09
C ALA A 80 3.03 -13.68 6.30
N TYR A 81 1.81 -14.16 6.07
CA TYR A 81 0.75 -13.46 5.37
C TYR A 81 0.43 -12.11 6.03
N SER A 82 0.31 -12.05 7.36
CA SER A 82 0.06 -10.78 8.08
C SER A 82 1.20 -9.78 7.91
N VAL A 83 2.46 -10.22 7.98
CA VAL A 83 3.62 -9.34 7.77
C VAL A 83 3.66 -8.79 6.36
N PHE A 84 3.53 -9.66 5.35
CA PHE A 84 3.68 -9.26 3.95
C PHE A 84 2.45 -8.56 3.38
N VAL A 85 1.24 -8.98 3.76
CA VAL A 85 0.00 -8.46 3.17
C VAL A 85 -0.61 -7.34 4.01
N TYR A 86 -0.30 -7.24 5.31
CA TYR A 86 -0.86 -6.17 6.16
C TYR A 86 0.21 -5.17 6.63
N TYR A 87 1.21 -5.62 7.40
CA TYR A 87 2.14 -4.69 8.06
C TYR A 87 3.06 -3.97 7.08
N LEU A 88 3.65 -4.65 6.11
CA LEU A 88 4.49 -4.02 5.08
C LEU A 88 3.76 -2.94 4.29
N PRO A 89 2.59 -3.22 3.65
CA PRO A 89 1.89 -2.19 2.90
C PRO A 89 1.37 -1.06 3.80
N LEU A 90 1.00 -1.34 5.04
CA LEU A 90 0.61 -0.31 6.01
C LEU A 90 1.78 0.63 6.33
N PHE A 91 2.97 0.09 6.61
CA PHE A 91 4.16 0.89 6.88
C PHE A 91 4.54 1.77 5.68
N LEU A 92 4.48 1.22 4.47
CA LEU A 92 4.73 1.98 3.23
C LEU A 92 3.72 3.11 3.01
N ILE A 93 2.44 2.89 3.35
CA ILE A 93 1.42 3.93 3.28
C ILE A 93 1.73 5.03 4.30
N ILE A 94 1.97 4.68 5.57
CA ILE A 94 2.29 5.65 6.62
C ILE A 94 3.52 6.49 6.24
N TYR A 95 4.58 5.83 5.76
CA TYR A 95 5.77 6.51 5.26
C TYR A 95 5.42 7.50 4.13
N SER A 96 4.70 7.05 3.11
CA SER A 96 4.31 7.89 1.97
C SER A 96 3.53 9.13 2.42
N TYR A 97 2.54 8.95 3.31
CA TYR A 97 1.70 10.05 3.80
C TYR A 97 2.44 11.00 4.73
N TYR A 98 3.37 10.51 5.56
CA TYR A 98 4.18 11.37 6.42
C TYR A 98 4.95 12.42 5.61
N PHE A 99 5.61 11.99 4.53
CA PHE A 99 6.34 12.91 3.65
C PHE A 99 5.42 13.79 2.80
N ILE A 100 4.26 13.29 2.37
CA ILE A 100 3.27 14.11 1.67
C ILE A 100 2.85 15.28 2.55
N ILE A 101 2.51 15.03 3.82
CA ILE A 101 2.10 16.08 4.77
C ILE A 101 3.23 17.11 4.95
N SER A 102 4.46 16.64 5.15
CA SER A 102 5.62 17.53 5.28
C SER A 102 5.80 18.45 4.05
N ALA A 103 5.67 17.89 2.84
CA ALA A 103 5.74 18.66 1.59
C ALA A 103 4.60 19.66 1.45
N VAL A 104 3.37 19.29 1.83
CA VAL A 104 2.19 20.17 1.79
C VAL A 104 2.35 21.35 2.73
N THR A 105 2.80 21.13 3.97
CA THR A 105 3.05 22.21 4.94
C THR A 105 4.14 23.17 4.46
N ALA A 106 5.20 22.67 3.82
CA ALA A 106 6.23 23.50 3.21
C ALA A 106 5.69 24.33 2.03
N HIS A 107 4.86 23.72 1.18
CA HIS A 107 4.22 24.41 0.05
C HIS A 107 3.26 25.51 0.52
N GLU A 108 2.45 25.25 1.54
CA GLU A 108 1.54 26.23 2.14
C GLU A 108 2.29 27.43 2.71
N LYS A 109 3.41 27.20 3.41
CA LYS A 109 4.27 28.27 3.93
C LYS A 109 4.82 29.16 2.80
N ASN A 110 5.32 28.55 1.73
CA ASN A 110 5.85 29.27 0.56
C ASN A 110 4.76 30.11 -0.14
N MET A 111 3.55 29.55 -0.31
CA MET A 111 2.40 30.27 -0.86
C MET A 111 2.01 31.48 -0.01
N ARG A 112 2.01 31.34 1.33
CA ARG A 112 1.73 32.45 2.25
C ARG A 112 2.77 33.56 2.16
N GLU A 113 4.05 33.22 1.98
CA GLU A 113 5.13 34.19 1.79
C GLU A 113 5.04 34.89 0.43
N GLN A 114 4.68 34.17 -0.63
CA GLN A 114 4.42 34.75 -1.95
C GLN A 114 3.21 35.71 -1.93
N ALA A 115 2.12 35.35 -1.26
CA ALA A 115 0.96 36.24 -1.09
C ALA A 115 1.32 37.55 -0.37
N LYS A 116 2.21 37.51 0.63
CA LYS A 116 2.73 38.72 1.28
C LYS A 116 3.58 39.58 0.34
N LYS A 117 4.35 38.97 -0.56
CA LYS A 117 5.16 39.66 -1.58
C LYS A 117 4.35 40.16 -2.77
N MET A 118 3.17 39.60 -3.05
CA MET A 118 2.26 40.11 -4.09
C MET A 118 1.33 41.22 -3.58
N ASN A 119 1.24 41.42 -2.26
CA ASN A 119 0.59 42.60 -1.68
C ASN A 119 1.53 43.82 -1.68
N VAL A 120 2.25 44.01 -2.79
CA VAL A 120 3.07 45.20 -3.03
C VAL A 120 2.15 46.36 -3.36
N ALA A 121 1.99 47.22 -2.35
CA ALA A 121 1.84 48.67 -2.45
C ALA A 121 1.08 49.18 -3.70
N SER A 122 -0.24 49.29 -3.57
CA SER A 122 -0.95 50.45 -4.13
C SER A 122 -0.62 51.69 -3.32
#